data_AF-W7M866-F1
#
_entry.id   AF-W7M866-F1
#
_cell.length_a   1.000
_cell.length_b   1.000
_cell.length_c   1.000
_cell.angle_alpha   90.00
_cell.angle_beta   90.00
_cell.angle_gamma   90.00
#
_symmetry.space_group_name_H-M   'P 1'
#
loop_
_entity.id
_entity.type
_entity.pdbx_description
1 polymer ?
#
loop_
_entity_poly.entity_id
_entity_poly.type
_entity_poly.pdbx_seq_one_letter_code
_entity_poly.pdbx_strand_id
1 'polypeptide(L)'
;MPHKHKRKRGDDEADFNLPPTQRARPLQVGKKKATTGKGKKDAEDTKDIAPKTKKGKKARKDNDAPRAFRRLMSVAQGKKVRSGLDDGEDTKTAKQKAEELKIRPGEDLRAFAQRVDASLPVAGLTKKTAIKDGKDEQGFKVYRTRKERNMHKLYAQWREEERKIQEQKEEEADEEIGRELDEDPTGVAAIARATLNEATGKRARRKGGKVDDPWEELKKKRAEAKIAVHDQAQAPPELNKNLTKQIRIKDATAEVGNIPKAAGSLKRREELQEARADVLEAYRKIREHEQAKLLRAGL
;
A
#
# COMPACT_ATOMS: atom_id res chain seq x y z
N MET A 1 11.55 -1.95 48.13
CA MET A 1 11.41 -0.97 47.03
C MET A 1 12.38 -1.33 45.93
N PRO A 2 11.98 -1.41 44.64
CA PRO A 2 12.89 -1.82 43.58
C PRO A 2 13.84 -0.68 43.17
N HIS A 3 15.14 -0.95 43.22
CA HIS A 3 16.18 0.00 42.79
C HIS A 3 16.15 0.22 41.26
N LYS A 4 16.11 1.48 40.83
CA LYS A 4 16.27 1.87 39.41
C LYS A 4 17.74 1.74 39.00
N HIS A 5 18.04 0.82 38.09
CA HIS A 5 19.34 0.81 37.39
C HIS A 5 19.36 1.91 36.32
N LYS A 6 20.24 2.92 36.48
CA LYS A 6 20.61 3.81 35.36
C LYS A 6 21.62 3.07 34.49
N ARG A 7 21.31 2.90 33.21
CA ARG A 7 22.27 2.40 32.22
C ARG A 7 23.31 3.50 31.98
N LYS A 8 24.59 3.16 32.11
CA LYS A 8 25.73 3.99 31.69
C LYS A 8 25.69 4.09 30.15
N ARG A 9 24.94 5.05 29.61
CA ARG A 9 25.19 5.53 28.24
C ARG A 9 26.39 6.46 28.36
N GLY A 10 27.44 6.20 27.58
CA GLY A 10 28.53 7.15 27.45
C GLY A 10 27.96 8.38 26.77
N ASP A 11 27.92 9.50 27.49
CA ASP A 11 27.66 10.81 26.92
C ASP A 11 28.99 11.30 26.35
N ASP A 12 29.33 10.85 25.14
CA ASP A 12 30.44 11.40 24.37
C ASP A 12 29.94 12.69 23.69
N GLU A 13 29.79 13.74 24.50
CA GLU A 13 29.27 15.06 24.10
C GLU A 13 30.13 15.72 22.99
N ALA A 14 31.37 15.26 22.84
CA ALA A 14 32.30 15.62 21.77
C ALA A 14 31.86 15.12 20.37
N ASP A 15 31.06 14.05 20.27
CA ASP A 15 30.60 13.51 18.99
C ASP A 15 29.48 14.36 18.36
N PHE A 16 28.82 15.22 19.14
CA PHE A 16 27.67 16.02 18.70
C PHE A 16 27.99 17.51 18.47
N ASN A 17 29.16 17.99 18.91
CA ASN A 17 29.59 19.38 18.76
C ASN A 17 30.75 19.51 17.75
N LEU A 18 30.51 19.08 16.52
CA LEU A 18 31.48 19.26 15.42
C LEU A 18 31.33 20.66 14.80
N PRO A 19 32.45 21.31 14.42
CA PRO A 19 32.39 22.58 13.70
C PRO A 19 31.66 22.38 12.35
N PRO A 20 31.08 23.43 11.74
CA PRO A 20 30.29 23.32 10.50
C PRO A 20 31.05 22.72 9.30
N THR A 21 32.37 22.61 9.40
CA THR A 21 33.25 21.99 8.40
C THR A 21 33.42 20.47 8.58
N GLN A 22 33.08 19.89 9.73
CA GLN A 22 33.19 18.45 10.00
C GLN A 22 31.81 17.81 10.18
N ARG A 23 31.54 16.75 9.41
CA ARG A 23 30.28 16.00 9.49
C ARG A 23 30.47 14.75 10.35
N ALA A 24 29.56 14.51 11.29
CA ALA A 24 29.56 13.31 12.13
C ALA A 24 29.46 12.04 11.26
N ARG A 25 30.13 10.96 11.69
CA ARG A 25 30.00 9.65 11.04
C ARG A 25 28.56 9.13 11.25
N PRO A 26 27.89 8.59 10.22
CA PRO A 26 26.53 8.07 10.38
C PRO A 26 26.53 6.94 11.41
N LEU A 27 25.55 6.98 12.31
CA LEU A 27 25.30 5.91 13.28
C LEU A 27 25.22 4.56 12.57
N GLN A 28 25.94 3.56 13.09
CA GLN A 28 25.91 2.22 12.53
C GLN A 28 24.51 1.63 12.68
N VAL A 29 23.73 1.63 11.59
CA VAL A 29 22.43 0.99 11.52
C VAL A 29 22.61 -0.53 11.50
N GLY A 30 22.44 -1.15 12.66
CA GLY A 30 21.87 -2.50 12.76
C GLY A 30 22.73 -3.68 12.28
N LYS A 31 24.00 -3.78 12.69
CA LYS A 31 24.62 -5.11 12.85
C LYS A 31 24.16 -5.67 14.19
N LYS A 32 23.16 -6.56 14.19
CA LYS A 32 22.80 -7.35 15.37
C LYS A 32 24.06 -8.05 15.86
N LYS A 33 24.55 -7.63 17.04
CA LYS A 33 25.71 -8.22 17.71
C LYS A 33 25.49 -9.73 17.85
N ALA A 34 26.29 -10.49 17.11
CA ALA A 34 26.60 -11.85 17.50
C ALA A 34 27.44 -11.82 18.78
N THR A 35 27.34 -12.92 19.52
CA THR A 35 28.17 -13.37 20.66
C THR A 35 27.79 -12.90 22.08
N THR A 36 27.06 -13.83 22.74
CA THR A 36 27.42 -14.47 24.03
C THR A 36 26.55 -14.14 25.24
N GLY A 37 25.88 -15.17 25.78
CA GLY A 37 25.65 -15.31 27.22
C GLY A 37 24.20 -15.26 27.74
N LYS A 38 23.60 -16.46 27.88
CA LYS A 38 22.68 -16.92 28.97
C LYS A 38 21.62 -15.95 29.57
N GLY A 39 20.36 -16.38 29.49
CA GLY A 39 19.44 -16.32 30.64
C GLY A 39 17.98 -15.93 30.34
N LYS A 40 17.06 -16.89 30.55
CA LYS A 40 15.61 -16.80 30.90
C LYS A 40 14.82 -15.56 30.41
N LYS A 41 13.87 -15.70 29.48
CA LYS A 41 12.44 -16.04 29.70
C LYS A 41 11.85 -15.37 30.93
N ASP A 42 10.91 -14.44 30.72
CA ASP A 42 9.48 -14.66 31.00
C ASP A 42 8.63 -13.73 30.13
N ALA A 43 7.63 -14.33 29.48
CA ALA A 43 6.55 -13.67 28.75
C ALA A 43 5.33 -14.60 28.84
N GLU A 44 4.42 -14.25 29.75
CA GLU A 44 2.98 -14.53 29.73
C GLU A 44 2.31 -13.24 29.22
N ASP A 45 1.22 -13.19 28.47
CA ASP A 45 0.24 -14.13 27.94
C ASP A 45 -0.29 -13.48 26.64
N THR A 46 -0.54 -14.16 25.53
CA THR A 46 -1.88 -14.69 25.19
C THR A 46 -1.78 -15.55 23.92
N LYS A 47 -2.19 -16.83 24.05
CA LYS A 47 -3.23 -17.55 23.28
C LYS A 47 -3.45 -17.09 21.81
N ASP A 48 -3.30 -17.90 20.75
CA ASP A 48 -3.93 -19.21 20.47
C ASP A 48 -3.19 -20.05 19.40
N ILE A 49 -3.58 -21.33 19.30
CA ILE A 49 -3.35 -22.39 18.28
C ILE A 49 -2.38 -23.54 18.67
N ALA A 50 -2.93 -24.75 18.61
CA ALA A 50 -2.51 -26.02 19.23
C ALA A 50 -1.43 -26.82 18.42
N PRO A 51 -1.04 -28.07 18.78
CA PRO A 51 0.35 -28.38 19.17
C PRO A 51 1.10 -29.30 18.18
N LYS A 52 2.40 -29.02 17.93
CA LYS A 52 3.35 -30.05 17.45
C LYS A 52 4.48 -30.26 18.46
N THR A 53 4.42 -31.45 19.06
CA THR A 53 5.41 -32.20 19.85
C THR A 53 6.82 -31.59 20.02
N LYS A 54 7.03 -30.83 21.10
CA LYS A 54 8.36 -30.41 21.59
C LYS A 54 9.04 -31.52 22.43
N LYS A 55 9.43 -32.65 21.82
CA LYS A 55 10.26 -33.70 22.48
C LYS A 55 11.79 -33.40 22.45
N GLY A 56 12.20 -32.13 22.59
CA GLY A 56 13.61 -31.75 22.40
C GLY A 56 14.38 -31.24 23.63
N LYS A 57 13.71 -31.02 24.77
CA LYS A 57 14.32 -30.34 25.94
C LYS A 57 14.49 -31.18 27.20
N LYS A 58 13.76 -32.30 27.37
CA LYS A 58 13.89 -33.15 28.58
C LYS A 58 15.18 -33.99 28.60
N ALA A 59 15.61 -34.58 27.47
CA ALA A 59 16.80 -35.46 27.42
C ALA A 59 18.16 -34.75 27.54
N ARG A 60 18.18 -33.46 27.90
CA ARG A 60 19.41 -32.66 28.05
C ARG A 60 19.85 -32.52 29.51
N LYS A 61 19.03 -32.94 30.48
CA LYS A 61 19.34 -32.80 31.91
C LYS A 61 20.05 -34.02 32.50
N ASP A 62 19.97 -35.17 31.83
CA ASP A 62 20.47 -36.45 32.37
C ASP A 62 21.90 -36.79 31.92
N ASN A 63 22.55 -35.92 31.13
CA ASN A 63 23.90 -36.15 30.63
C ASN A 63 24.69 -34.84 30.66
N ASP A 64 25.65 -34.73 31.59
CA ASP A 64 26.49 -33.54 31.83
C ASP A 64 27.63 -33.38 30.80
N ALA A 65 27.79 -34.37 29.91
CA ALA A 65 28.81 -34.29 28.86
C ALA A 65 28.53 -33.11 27.90
N PRO A 66 29.55 -32.30 27.57
CA PRO A 66 29.39 -31.18 26.66
C PRO A 66 28.86 -31.63 25.30
N ARG A 67 28.02 -30.81 24.69
CA ARG A 67 27.28 -31.13 23.45
C ARG A 67 28.20 -31.59 22.30
N ALA A 68 29.41 -31.03 22.21
CA ALA A 68 30.41 -31.43 21.23
C ALA A 68 30.91 -32.86 21.47
N PHE A 69 31.22 -33.21 22.72
CA PHE A 69 31.67 -34.55 23.11
C PHE A 69 30.58 -35.61 22.88
N ARG A 70 29.32 -35.31 23.18
CA ARG A 70 28.19 -36.20 22.84
C ARG A 70 28.07 -36.45 21.34
N ARG A 71 28.28 -35.41 20.53
CA ARG A 71 28.26 -35.55 19.07
C ARG A 71 29.40 -36.44 18.60
N LEU A 72 30.61 -36.25 19.15
CA LEU A 72 31.78 -37.08 18.85
C LEU A 72 31.58 -38.55 19.26
N MET A 73 31.15 -38.81 20.50
CA MET A 73 30.85 -40.17 20.97
C MET A 73 29.72 -40.83 20.18
N SER A 74 28.71 -40.06 19.72
CA SER A 74 27.66 -40.61 18.86
C SER A 74 28.19 -41.06 17.50
N VAL A 75 29.16 -40.34 16.94
CA VAL A 75 29.84 -40.72 15.68
C VAL A 75 30.69 -41.96 15.90
N ALA A 76 31.47 -42.00 16.99
CA ALA A 76 32.26 -43.16 17.35
C ALA A 76 31.41 -44.42 17.62
N GLN A 77 30.19 -44.25 18.13
CA GLN A 77 29.19 -45.32 18.31
C GLN A 77 28.47 -45.69 17.00
N GLY A 78 28.92 -45.19 15.84
CA GLY A 78 28.37 -45.54 14.53
C GLY A 78 27.05 -44.85 14.17
N LYS A 79 26.60 -43.84 14.94
CA LYS A 79 25.40 -43.08 14.57
C LYS A 79 25.73 -42.14 13.42
N LYS A 80 25.10 -42.35 12.28
CA LYS A 80 25.24 -41.53 11.07
C LYS A 80 24.88 -40.07 11.40
N VAL A 81 25.83 -39.16 11.21
CA VAL A 81 25.57 -37.72 11.30
C VAL A 81 24.73 -37.36 10.07
N ARG A 82 23.58 -36.71 10.27
CA ARG A 82 22.81 -36.17 9.16
C ARG A 82 23.73 -35.23 8.36
N SER A 83 24.01 -35.56 7.09
CA SER A 83 24.72 -34.65 6.19
C SER A 83 23.89 -33.38 6.08
N GLY A 84 24.47 -32.28 6.54
CA GLY A 84 23.92 -30.94 6.43
C GLY A 84 24.75 -30.09 5.48
N LEU A 85 25.46 -30.74 4.57
CA LEU A 85 26.21 -30.13 3.49
C LEU A 85 25.54 -30.61 2.20
N ASP A 86 25.12 -29.62 1.43
CA ASP A 86 24.44 -29.73 0.14
C ASP A 86 25.47 -30.13 -0.91
N ASP A 87 25.75 -31.44 -1.00
CA ASP A 87 26.46 -32.00 -2.15
C ASP A 87 25.45 -31.99 -3.30
N GLY A 88 25.52 -30.93 -4.12
CA GLY A 88 24.53 -30.56 -5.14
C GLY A 88 24.34 -31.58 -6.27
N GLU A 89 23.77 -32.73 -5.93
CA GLU A 89 23.16 -33.67 -6.86
C GLU A 89 21.65 -33.73 -6.60
N ASP A 90 20.95 -32.75 -7.18
CA ASP A 90 19.51 -32.85 -7.41
C ASP A 90 19.24 -33.96 -8.44
N THR A 91 19.20 -35.20 -7.97
CA THR A 91 18.57 -36.28 -8.71
C THR A 91 17.06 -36.12 -8.58
N LYS A 92 16.45 -35.44 -9.58
CA LYS A 92 15.11 -35.68 -10.18
C LYS A 92 14.50 -34.40 -10.77
N THR A 93 14.90 -34.07 -11.99
CA THR A 93 13.95 -33.64 -13.03
C THR A 93 14.23 -34.48 -14.27
N ALA A 94 13.22 -35.19 -14.74
CA ALA A 94 13.31 -35.99 -15.95
C ALA A 94 13.65 -35.03 -17.12
N LYS A 95 14.88 -35.10 -17.61
CA LYS A 95 15.26 -34.52 -18.90
C LYS A 95 14.41 -35.20 -19.96
N GLN A 96 13.30 -34.58 -20.34
CA GLN A 96 12.64 -34.89 -21.60
C GLN A 96 13.70 -34.67 -22.68
N LYS A 97 14.02 -35.73 -23.42
CA LYS A 97 14.94 -35.68 -24.55
C LYS A 97 14.44 -34.57 -25.47
N ALA A 98 15.26 -33.55 -25.69
CA ALA A 98 14.97 -32.51 -26.66
C ALA A 98 14.83 -33.19 -28.03
N GLU A 99 13.60 -33.26 -28.54
CA GLU A 99 13.37 -33.66 -29.92
C GLU A 99 14.11 -32.68 -30.83
N GLU A 100 14.83 -33.18 -31.82
CA GLU A 100 15.51 -32.32 -32.80
C GLU A 100 14.48 -31.37 -33.43
N LEU A 101 14.80 -30.05 -33.42
CA LEU A 101 13.95 -28.98 -33.93
C LEU A 101 13.89 -29.01 -35.46
N LYS A 102 13.25 -30.04 -36.01
CA LYS A 102 12.94 -30.18 -37.43
C LYS A 102 11.45 -29.88 -37.64
N ILE A 103 11.15 -29.27 -38.78
CA ILE A 103 9.77 -29.08 -39.24
C ILE A 103 9.22 -30.47 -39.56
N ARG A 104 8.12 -30.87 -38.92
CA ARG A 104 7.48 -32.15 -39.21
C ARG A 104 6.72 -32.05 -40.53
N PRO A 105 6.62 -33.12 -41.33
CA PRO A 105 5.83 -33.09 -42.56
C PRO A 105 4.36 -32.76 -42.22
N GLY A 106 3.82 -31.69 -42.82
CA GLY A 106 2.45 -31.21 -42.58
C GLY A 106 2.28 -30.16 -41.48
N GLU A 107 3.37 -29.70 -40.84
CA GLU A 107 3.32 -28.64 -39.84
C GLU A 107 3.58 -27.26 -40.47
N ASP A 108 2.72 -26.28 -40.15
CA ASP A 108 2.90 -24.89 -40.55
C ASP A 108 4.04 -24.22 -39.75
N LEU A 109 4.71 -23.22 -40.34
CA LEU A 109 5.82 -22.48 -39.72
C LEU A 109 5.44 -21.89 -38.36
N ARG A 110 4.15 -21.54 -38.18
CA ARG A 110 3.62 -21.03 -36.92
C ARG A 110 3.56 -22.10 -35.81
N ALA A 111 3.22 -23.35 -36.16
CA ALA A 111 3.21 -24.45 -35.21
C ALA A 111 4.64 -24.88 -34.84
N PHE A 112 5.57 -24.85 -35.82
CA PHE A 112 7.00 -25.05 -35.56
C PHE A 112 7.53 -24.00 -34.58
N ALA A 113 7.22 -22.72 -34.80
CA ALA A 113 7.64 -21.65 -33.89
C ALA A 113 7.10 -21.83 -32.45
N GLN A 114 5.85 -22.25 -32.28
CA GLN A 114 5.28 -22.53 -30.95
C GLN A 114 6.02 -23.66 -30.22
N ARG A 115 6.43 -24.71 -30.95
CA ARG A 115 7.18 -25.83 -30.40
C ARG A 115 8.61 -25.44 -30.06
N VAL A 116 9.24 -24.62 -30.90
CA VAL A 116 10.55 -23.99 -30.61
C VAL A 116 10.44 -23.15 -29.34
N ASP A 117 9.48 -22.24 -29.25
CA ASP A 117 9.27 -21.37 -28.09
C ASP A 117 8.99 -22.16 -26.80
N ALA A 118 8.25 -23.27 -26.89
CA ALA A 118 7.98 -24.16 -25.76
C ALA A 118 9.20 -25.00 -25.33
N SER A 119 10.09 -25.34 -26.28
CA SER A 119 11.32 -26.11 -26.02
C SER A 119 12.44 -25.27 -25.42
N LEU A 120 12.39 -23.95 -25.60
CA LEU A 120 13.33 -23.04 -24.96
C LEU A 120 13.11 -23.06 -23.45
N PRO A 121 14.17 -23.16 -22.62
CA PRO A 121 14.09 -23.09 -21.16
C PRO A 121 13.85 -21.63 -20.70
N VAL A 122 12.83 -21.00 -21.26
CA VAL A 122 12.39 -19.62 -20.99
C VAL A 122 11.05 -19.65 -20.21
N ALA A 123 10.82 -20.75 -19.49
CA ALA A 123 9.68 -20.95 -18.60
C ALA A 123 9.66 -19.85 -17.52
N GLY A 124 8.89 -18.79 -17.77
CA GLY A 124 8.69 -17.66 -16.86
C GLY A 124 9.02 -16.27 -17.42
N LEU A 125 9.60 -16.14 -18.63
CA LEU A 125 9.94 -14.82 -19.19
C LEU A 125 8.92 -14.30 -20.20
N THR A 126 8.23 -15.18 -20.93
CA THR A 126 7.29 -14.78 -22.00
C THR A 126 5.90 -14.44 -21.50
N LYS A 127 5.53 -14.88 -20.28
CA LYS A 127 4.25 -14.58 -19.65
C LYS A 127 4.51 -13.68 -18.44
N LYS A 128 3.78 -12.57 -18.36
CA LYS A 128 3.79 -11.71 -17.16
C LYS A 128 3.40 -12.58 -15.98
N THR A 129 4.32 -12.78 -15.04
CA THR A 129 4.10 -13.63 -13.87
C THR A 129 2.95 -13.06 -13.05
N ALA A 130 1.80 -13.73 -13.07
CA ALA A 130 0.65 -13.31 -12.32
C ALA A 130 0.76 -13.90 -10.92
N ILE A 131 1.00 -13.04 -9.92
CA ILE A 131 1.08 -13.46 -8.52
C ILE A 131 -0.32 -13.86 -8.04
N LYS A 132 -0.67 -15.14 -8.15
CA LYS A 132 -1.88 -15.73 -7.57
C LYS A 132 -1.61 -16.09 -6.12
N ASP A 133 -2.51 -15.70 -5.22
CA ASP A 133 -2.49 -16.06 -3.79
C ASP A 133 -1.21 -15.66 -3.02
N GLY A 134 -0.49 -14.65 -3.52
CA GLY A 134 0.73 -14.14 -2.87
C GLY A 134 1.96 -15.03 -3.06
N LYS A 135 1.91 -15.98 -4.00
CA LYS A 135 3.07 -16.78 -4.43
C LYS A 135 3.35 -16.52 -5.91
N ASP A 136 4.63 -16.53 -6.26
CA ASP A 136 5.08 -16.53 -7.65
C ASP A 136 4.72 -17.84 -8.34
N GLU A 137 4.81 -17.87 -9.67
CA GLU A 137 4.55 -19.05 -10.49
C GLU A 137 5.52 -20.21 -10.18
N GLN A 138 6.68 -19.88 -9.61
CA GLN A 138 7.66 -20.84 -9.07
C GLN A 138 7.37 -21.25 -7.61
N GLY A 139 6.23 -20.83 -7.05
CA GLY A 139 5.78 -21.19 -5.70
C GLY A 139 6.43 -20.40 -4.57
N PHE A 140 7.33 -19.45 -4.87
CA PHE A 140 7.98 -18.61 -3.87
C PHE A 140 7.03 -17.57 -3.32
N LYS A 141 7.08 -17.34 -2.00
CA LYS A 141 6.24 -16.32 -1.37
C LYS A 141 6.79 -14.94 -1.69
N VAL A 142 5.99 -14.13 -2.38
CA VAL A 142 6.34 -12.72 -2.65
C VAL A 142 6.16 -11.92 -1.38
N TYR A 143 7.27 -11.50 -0.77
CA TYR A 143 7.22 -10.60 0.37
C TYR A 143 6.90 -9.18 -0.09
N ARG A 144 5.65 -8.76 0.13
CA ARG A 144 5.20 -7.37 -0.13
C ARG A 144 5.20 -6.53 1.14
N THR A 145 5.57 -5.26 1.02
CA THR A 145 5.52 -4.30 2.12
C THR A 145 4.07 -4.05 2.58
N ARG A 146 3.88 -3.48 3.78
CA ARG A 146 2.53 -3.15 4.29
C ARG A 146 1.83 -2.11 3.40
N LYS A 147 2.60 -1.16 2.84
CA LYS A 147 2.09 -0.12 1.95
C LYS A 147 1.64 -0.72 0.61
N GLU A 148 2.42 -1.60 0.00
CA GLU A 148 2.04 -2.33 -1.23
C GLU A 148 0.77 -3.15 -1.04
N ARG A 149 0.65 -3.88 0.08
CA ARG A 149 -0.58 -4.61 0.39
C ARG A 149 -1.79 -3.69 0.49
N ASN A 150 -1.62 -2.50 1.05
CA ASN A 150 -2.70 -1.51 1.11
C ASN A 150 -3.06 -0.97 -0.29
N MET A 151 -2.06 -0.66 -1.12
CA MET A 151 -2.27 -0.23 -2.50
C MET A 151 -2.97 -1.29 -3.35
N HIS A 152 -2.58 -2.56 -3.24
CA HIS A 152 -3.23 -3.65 -3.97
C HIS A 152 -4.66 -3.90 -3.52
N LYS A 153 -4.97 -3.70 -2.23
CA LYS A 153 -6.38 -3.72 -1.76
C LYS A 153 -7.19 -2.62 -2.40
N LEU A 154 -6.65 -1.40 -2.47
CA LEU A 154 -7.30 -0.28 -3.13
C LEU A 154 -7.52 -0.55 -4.63
N TYR A 155 -6.53 -1.13 -5.33
CA TYR A 155 -6.71 -1.55 -6.73
C TYR A 155 -7.67 -2.72 -6.91
N ALA A 156 -7.82 -3.60 -5.93
CA ALA A 156 -8.79 -4.70 -5.98
C ALA A 156 -10.21 -4.15 -5.84
N GLN A 157 -10.43 -3.27 -4.85
CA GLN A 157 -11.69 -2.55 -4.68
C GLN A 157 -12.07 -1.77 -5.94
N TRP A 158 -11.11 -1.04 -6.53
CA TRP A 158 -11.37 -0.31 -7.76
C TRP A 158 -11.72 -1.23 -8.95
N ARG A 159 -11.05 -2.38 -9.10
CA ARG A 159 -11.42 -3.36 -10.15
C ARG A 159 -12.78 -4.00 -9.91
N GLU A 160 -13.15 -4.23 -8.66
CA GLU A 160 -14.48 -4.74 -8.30
C GLU A 160 -15.56 -3.70 -8.58
N GLU A 161 -15.30 -2.43 -8.27
CA GLU A 161 -16.18 -1.31 -8.61
C GLU A 161 -16.31 -1.15 -10.13
N GLU A 162 -15.21 -1.24 -10.90
CA GLU A 162 -15.27 -1.21 -12.37
C GLU A 162 -16.06 -2.39 -12.95
N ARG A 163 -15.88 -3.61 -12.42
CA ARG A 163 -16.67 -4.77 -12.86
C ARG A 163 -18.15 -4.59 -12.52
N LYS A 164 -18.46 -4.03 -11.35
CA LYS A 164 -19.84 -3.76 -10.94
C LYS A 164 -20.50 -2.68 -11.79
N ILE A 165 -19.76 -1.65 -12.18
CA ILE A 165 -20.24 -0.62 -13.12
C ILE A 165 -20.46 -1.25 -14.50
N GLN A 166 -19.56 -2.12 -14.94
CA GLN A 166 -19.71 -2.81 -16.22
C GLN A 166 -20.92 -3.76 -16.21
N GLU A 167 -21.10 -4.52 -15.14
CA GLU A 167 -22.23 -5.45 -14.94
C GLU A 167 -23.55 -4.69 -14.85
N GLN A 168 -23.61 -3.57 -14.12
CA GLN A 168 -24.81 -2.72 -14.11
C GLN A 168 -25.14 -2.16 -15.49
N LYS A 169 -24.12 -1.77 -16.26
CA LYS A 169 -24.33 -1.27 -17.63
C LYS A 169 -24.77 -2.37 -18.60
N GLU A 170 -24.29 -3.60 -18.39
CA GLU A 170 -24.69 -4.78 -19.17
C GLU A 170 -26.11 -5.22 -18.79
N GLU A 171 -26.46 -5.20 -17.51
CA GLU A 171 -27.81 -5.45 -17.01
C GLU A 171 -28.80 -4.40 -17.51
N GLU A 172 -28.43 -3.10 -17.48
CA GLU A 172 -29.23 -2.04 -18.10
C GLU A 172 -29.40 -2.24 -19.62
N ALA A 173 -28.35 -2.71 -20.32
CA ALA A 173 -28.44 -3.02 -21.74
C ALA A 173 -29.33 -4.25 -22.02
N ASP A 174 -29.27 -5.28 -21.18
CA ASP A 174 -30.10 -6.48 -21.30
C ASP A 174 -31.57 -6.18 -20.95
N GLU A 175 -31.82 -5.32 -19.96
CA GLU A 175 -33.17 -4.80 -19.67
C GLU A 175 -33.70 -3.94 -20.83
N GLU A 176 -32.86 -3.15 -21.47
CA GLU A 176 -33.23 -2.32 -22.61
C GLU A 176 -33.48 -3.17 -23.87
N ILE A 177 -32.68 -4.23 -24.08
CA ILE A 177 -32.93 -5.25 -25.12
C ILE A 177 -34.22 -6.03 -24.81
N GLY A 178 -34.48 -6.37 -23.55
CA GLY A 178 -35.71 -7.04 -23.11
C GLY A 178 -36.95 -6.17 -23.32
N ARG A 179 -36.88 -4.87 -22.97
CA ARG A 179 -37.95 -3.89 -23.25
C ARG A 179 -38.14 -3.67 -24.75
N GLU A 180 -37.08 -3.58 -25.54
CA GLU A 180 -37.18 -3.46 -27.01
C GLU A 180 -37.83 -4.71 -27.64
N LEU A 181 -37.56 -5.90 -27.10
CA LEU A 181 -38.21 -7.15 -27.53
C LEU A 181 -39.70 -7.21 -27.17
N ASP A 182 -40.07 -6.69 -25.99
CA ASP A 182 -41.46 -6.64 -25.50
C ASP A 182 -42.30 -5.52 -26.18
N GLU A 183 -41.69 -4.37 -26.48
CA GLU A 183 -42.33 -3.25 -27.19
C GLU A 183 -42.47 -3.51 -28.70
N ASP A 184 -41.55 -4.25 -29.31
CA ASP A 184 -41.55 -4.58 -30.75
C ASP A 184 -41.30 -6.08 -31.04
N PRO A 185 -42.26 -6.98 -30.74
CA PRO A 185 -42.11 -8.44 -30.92
C PRO A 185 -41.97 -8.88 -32.39
N THR A 186 -42.16 -7.97 -33.34
CA THR A 186 -42.00 -8.20 -34.80
C THR A 186 -40.68 -7.66 -35.36
N GLY A 187 -39.85 -6.99 -34.54
CA GLY A 187 -38.53 -6.48 -34.94
C GLY A 187 -38.56 -5.28 -35.92
N VAL A 188 -39.71 -4.65 -36.12
CA VAL A 188 -39.90 -3.59 -37.12
C VAL A 188 -39.11 -2.32 -36.76
N ALA A 189 -39.01 -1.95 -35.47
CA ALA A 189 -38.19 -0.82 -35.04
C ALA A 189 -36.68 -1.10 -35.11
N ALA A 190 -36.24 -2.33 -34.87
CA ALA A 190 -34.84 -2.73 -35.06
C ALA A 190 -34.43 -2.67 -36.55
N ILE A 191 -35.32 -3.08 -37.47
CA ILE A 191 -35.13 -2.97 -38.92
C ILE A 191 -35.14 -1.50 -39.37
N ALA A 192 -36.02 -0.66 -38.80
CA ALA A 192 -36.02 0.77 -39.05
C ALA A 192 -34.74 1.47 -38.52
N ARG A 193 -34.24 1.08 -37.34
CA ARG A 193 -32.96 1.57 -36.79
C ARG A 193 -31.76 1.10 -37.61
N ALA A 194 -31.74 -0.15 -38.07
CA ALA A 194 -30.67 -0.69 -38.91
C ALA A 194 -30.60 0.01 -40.28
N THR A 195 -31.75 0.26 -40.92
CA THR A 195 -31.82 0.96 -42.21
C THR A 195 -31.40 2.44 -42.10
N LEU A 196 -31.69 3.10 -40.97
CA LEU A 196 -31.25 4.47 -40.68
C LEU A 196 -29.75 4.56 -40.32
N ASN A 197 -29.21 3.53 -39.63
CA ASN A 197 -27.79 3.42 -39.31
C ASN A 197 -26.92 3.06 -40.52
N GLU A 198 -27.46 2.34 -41.52
CA GLU A 198 -26.74 2.03 -42.76
C GLU A 198 -26.56 3.28 -43.65
N ALA A 199 -27.55 4.18 -43.66
CA ALA A 199 -27.46 5.47 -44.35
C ALA A 199 -26.45 6.44 -43.70
N THR A 200 -26.20 6.30 -42.38
CA THR A 200 -25.27 7.17 -41.63
C THR A 200 -23.90 6.53 -41.39
N GLY A 201 -23.77 5.21 -41.49
CA GLY A 201 -22.57 4.43 -41.15
C GLY A 201 -21.32 4.71 -41.99
N LYS A 202 -21.47 5.23 -43.22
CA LYS A 202 -20.33 5.65 -44.05
C LYS A 202 -19.80 7.06 -43.70
N ARG A 203 -20.56 7.88 -42.97
CA ARG A 203 -20.12 9.23 -42.51
C ARG A 203 -19.92 9.32 -40.98
N ALA A 204 -20.54 8.46 -40.19
CA ALA A 204 -20.47 8.50 -38.73
C ALA A 204 -19.14 7.97 -38.14
N ARG A 205 -18.37 7.15 -38.88
CA ARG A 205 -17.02 6.73 -38.46
C ARG A 205 -15.99 7.88 -38.34
N ARG A 206 -16.36 9.12 -38.69
CA ARG A 206 -15.51 10.32 -38.53
C ARG A 206 -15.96 11.29 -37.45
N LYS A 207 -17.03 11.00 -36.71
CA LYS A 207 -17.45 11.87 -35.60
C LYS A 207 -17.65 10.99 -34.36
N GLY A 208 -16.55 10.79 -33.65
CA GLY A 208 -16.57 10.18 -32.32
C GLY A 208 -17.64 10.87 -31.49
N GLY A 209 -18.56 10.06 -30.96
CA GLY A 209 -19.49 10.53 -29.94
C GLY A 209 -18.69 11.25 -28.87
N LYS A 210 -19.15 12.43 -28.51
CA LYS A 210 -18.56 13.23 -27.45
C LYS A 210 -18.85 12.56 -26.11
N VAL A 211 -18.15 11.47 -25.85
CA VAL A 211 -17.86 11.03 -24.50
C VAL A 211 -16.91 12.11 -24.01
N ASP A 212 -17.37 12.97 -23.11
CA ASP A 212 -16.50 13.94 -22.48
C ASP A 212 -15.30 13.16 -21.93
N ASP A 213 -14.17 13.30 -22.62
CA ASP A 213 -12.95 12.58 -22.29
C ASP A 213 -12.60 13.02 -20.86
N PRO A 214 -12.53 12.12 -19.87
CA PRO A 214 -12.25 12.50 -18.47
C PRO A 214 -10.94 13.31 -18.34
N TRP A 215 -10.08 13.25 -19.36
CA TRP A 215 -8.87 14.06 -19.50
C TRP A 215 -9.12 15.48 -19.98
N GLU A 216 -10.20 15.76 -20.71
CA GLU A 216 -10.63 17.12 -21.03
C GLU A 216 -11.09 17.88 -19.79
N GLU A 217 -11.75 17.22 -18.83
CA GLU A 217 -12.06 17.84 -17.54
C GLU A 217 -10.81 18.19 -16.75
N LEU A 218 -9.78 17.33 -16.79
CA LEU A 218 -8.49 17.62 -16.17
C LEU A 218 -7.71 18.71 -16.92
N LYS A 219 -7.86 18.80 -18.25
CA LYS A 219 -7.29 19.91 -19.04
C LYS A 219 -8.00 21.22 -18.74
N LYS A 220 -9.33 21.24 -18.58
CA LYS A 220 -10.10 22.41 -18.14
C LYS A 220 -9.67 22.85 -16.73
N LYS A 221 -9.66 21.92 -15.76
CA LYS A 221 -9.18 22.17 -14.38
C LYS A 221 -7.71 22.60 -14.29
N ARG A 222 -6.83 22.15 -15.21
CA ARG A 222 -5.44 22.64 -15.30
C ARG A 222 -5.29 23.95 -16.06
N ALA A 223 -6.17 24.22 -17.03
CA ALA A 223 -6.13 25.42 -17.85
C ALA A 223 -6.65 26.64 -17.09
N GLU A 224 -7.55 26.44 -16.11
CA GLU A 224 -8.10 27.50 -15.26
C GLU A 224 -7.06 28.19 -14.35
N ALA A 225 -5.83 27.68 -14.24
CA ALA A 225 -4.80 28.28 -13.37
C ALA A 225 -3.38 28.26 -13.97
N LYS A 226 -3.22 28.43 -15.28
CA LYS A 226 -1.88 28.73 -15.83
C LYS A 226 -1.54 30.19 -15.55
N ILE A 227 -1.11 30.45 -14.31
CA ILE A 227 -0.41 31.68 -13.92
C ILE A 227 0.76 31.82 -14.90
N ALA A 228 0.76 32.90 -15.69
CA ALA A 228 1.81 33.12 -16.66
C ALA A 228 3.14 33.30 -15.91
N VAL A 229 4.27 32.91 -16.53
CA VAL A 229 5.60 32.94 -15.89
C VAL A 229 6.00 34.35 -15.38
N HIS A 230 5.30 35.40 -15.84
CA HIS A 230 5.51 36.80 -15.45
C HIS A 230 4.31 37.43 -14.72
N ASP A 231 3.29 36.65 -14.37
CA ASP A 231 2.14 37.14 -13.63
C ASP A 231 2.50 37.23 -12.15
N GLN A 232 2.70 38.46 -11.68
CA GLN A 232 3.01 38.72 -10.27
C GLN A 232 1.74 38.46 -9.47
N ALA A 233 1.80 37.51 -8.54
CA ALA A 233 0.67 37.13 -7.70
C ALA A 233 0.13 38.34 -6.93
N GLN A 234 -1.02 38.86 -7.36
CA GLN A 234 -1.69 40.02 -6.76
C GLN A 234 -2.10 39.80 -5.30
N ALA A 235 -2.34 38.54 -4.91
CA ALA A 235 -2.63 38.15 -3.55
C ALA A 235 -1.89 36.85 -3.19
N PRO A 236 -1.41 36.71 -1.94
CA PRO A 236 -0.87 35.44 -1.49
C PRO A 236 -1.93 34.34 -1.67
N PRO A 237 -1.54 33.13 -2.12
CA PRO A 237 -2.48 32.07 -2.42
C PRO A 237 -3.30 31.71 -1.18
N GLU A 238 -4.62 31.60 -1.36
CA GLU A 238 -5.51 31.15 -0.29
C GLU A 238 -5.15 29.72 0.08
N LEU A 239 -4.64 29.55 1.30
CA LEU A 239 -4.33 28.23 1.81
C LEU A 239 -5.66 27.52 2.06
N ASN A 240 -5.83 26.31 1.50
CA ASN A 240 -6.90 25.35 1.81
C ASN A 240 -6.80 24.86 3.27
N LYS A 241 -6.75 25.79 4.24
CA LYS A 241 -6.80 25.50 5.66
C LYS A 241 -8.27 25.26 5.94
N ASN A 242 -8.63 23.99 6.00
CA ASN A 242 -9.93 23.54 6.47
C ASN A 242 -10.25 24.35 7.74
N LEU A 243 -11.28 25.20 7.68
CA LEU A 243 -11.86 25.84 8.85
C LEU A 243 -12.01 24.75 9.92
N THR A 244 -11.52 25.04 11.13
CA THR A 244 -11.40 24.07 12.23
C THR A 244 -12.68 23.26 12.37
N LYS A 245 -12.65 22.00 11.94
CA LYS A 245 -13.85 21.14 11.94
C LYS A 245 -14.31 20.93 13.38
N GLN A 246 -15.57 21.27 13.66
CA GLN A 246 -16.20 21.00 14.96
C GLN A 246 -16.08 19.51 15.29
N ILE A 247 -15.67 19.19 16.52
CA ILE A 247 -15.49 17.80 16.95
C ILE A 247 -16.88 17.27 17.31
N ARG A 248 -17.34 16.23 16.61
CA ARG A 248 -18.60 15.53 16.93
C ARG A 248 -18.32 14.35 17.84
N ILE A 249 -18.98 14.28 19.00
CA ILE A 249 -18.98 13.10 19.88
C ILE A 249 -20.43 12.66 20.05
N LYS A 250 -20.77 11.50 19.48
CA LYS A 250 -22.16 11.01 19.39
C LYS A 250 -23.05 12.05 18.70
N ASP A 251 -23.91 12.73 19.47
CA ASP A 251 -24.88 13.71 18.98
C ASP A 251 -24.54 15.16 19.38
N ALA A 252 -23.45 15.38 20.13
CA ALA A 252 -23.01 16.70 20.56
C ALA A 252 -21.87 17.22 19.68
N THR A 253 -22.05 18.41 19.12
CA THR A 253 -21.03 19.19 18.40
C THR A 253 -20.36 20.14 19.37
N ALA A 254 -19.07 19.93 19.65
CA ALA A 254 -18.28 20.85 20.48
C ALA A 254 -17.31 21.63 19.59
N GLU A 255 -17.39 22.96 19.65
CA GLU A 255 -16.41 23.84 19.04
C GLU A 255 -15.19 23.85 19.96
N VAL A 256 -14.16 23.07 19.61
CA VAL A 256 -12.92 22.95 20.39
C VAL A 256 -11.68 23.01 19.49
N GLY A 257 -11.86 23.39 18.23
CA GLY A 257 -10.84 23.24 17.19
C GLY A 257 -9.56 24.04 17.41
N ASN A 258 -9.62 25.07 18.25
CA ASN A 258 -8.47 25.93 18.57
C ASN A 258 -7.70 25.49 19.83
N ILE A 259 -8.20 24.50 20.58
CA ILE A 259 -7.60 24.08 21.84
C ILE A 259 -6.96 22.70 21.67
N PRO A 260 -5.68 22.55 22.03
CA PRO A 260 -4.99 21.28 21.90
C PRO A 260 -5.70 20.15 22.64
N LYS A 261 -5.65 18.94 22.09
CA LYS A 261 -6.22 17.75 22.75
C LYS A 261 -5.56 17.42 24.10
N ALA A 262 -4.35 17.93 24.36
CA ALA A 262 -3.66 17.75 25.62
C ALA A 262 -4.27 18.55 26.79
N ALA A 263 -5.11 19.56 26.52
CA ALA A 263 -5.67 20.47 27.54
C ALA A 263 -6.74 19.84 28.46
N GLY A 264 -6.94 18.52 28.41
CA GLY A 264 -7.82 17.78 29.31
C GLY A 264 -9.11 17.27 28.66
N SER A 265 -10.17 17.14 29.47
CA SER A 265 -11.49 16.65 29.06
C SER A 265 -12.19 17.59 28.08
N LEU A 266 -13.20 17.09 27.35
CA LEU A 266 -13.97 17.92 26.40
C LEU A 266 -14.53 19.18 27.07
N LYS A 267 -15.19 19.01 28.22
CA LYS A 267 -15.72 20.11 29.04
C LYS A 267 -14.66 21.16 29.41
N ARG A 268 -13.47 20.71 29.84
CA ARG A 268 -12.37 21.64 30.17
C ARG A 268 -11.94 22.46 28.96
N ARG A 269 -12.01 21.87 27.77
CA ARG A 269 -11.65 22.58 26.54
C ARG A 269 -12.78 23.49 26.04
N GLU A 270 -14.05 23.20 26.32
CA GLU A 270 -15.16 24.12 26.06
C GLU A 270 -15.01 25.39 26.93
N GLU A 271 -14.76 25.22 28.23
CA GLU A 271 -14.49 26.34 29.16
C GLU A 271 -13.31 27.20 28.72
N LEU A 272 -12.22 26.56 28.25
CA LEU A 272 -11.05 27.28 27.73
C LEU A 272 -11.34 27.99 26.40
N GLN A 273 -12.32 27.52 25.63
CA GLN A 273 -12.72 28.18 24.39
C GLN A 273 -13.54 29.43 24.67
N GLU A 274 -14.47 29.35 25.62
CA GLU A 274 -15.25 30.48 26.11
C GLU A 274 -14.32 31.57 26.67
N ALA A 275 -13.42 31.21 27.59
CA ALA A 275 -12.45 32.16 28.14
C ALA A 275 -11.57 32.82 27.06
N ARG A 276 -11.21 32.08 26.00
CA ARG A 276 -10.48 32.64 24.85
C ARG A 276 -11.34 33.60 24.04
N ALA A 277 -12.62 33.28 23.82
CA ALA A 277 -13.55 34.13 23.09
C ALA A 277 -13.72 35.48 23.80
N ASP A 278 -13.92 35.46 25.12
CA ASP A 278 -14.04 36.67 25.95
C ASP A 278 -12.80 37.58 25.83
N VAL A 279 -11.61 36.99 25.90
CA VAL A 279 -10.34 37.74 25.74
C VAL A 279 -10.23 38.36 24.35
N LEU A 280 -10.62 37.62 23.30
CA LEU A 280 -10.60 38.14 21.93
C LEU A 280 -11.62 39.25 21.72
N GLU A 281 -12.81 39.15 22.31
CA GLU A 281 -13.82 40.21 22.26
C GLU A 281 -13.37 41.47 22.99
N ALA A 282 -12.79 41.31 24.19
CA ALA A 282 -12.21 42.43 24.93
C ALA A 282 -11.10 43.11 24.11
N TYR A 283 -10.22 42.32 23.50
CA TYR A 283 -9.16 42.84 22.63
C TYR A 283 -9.71 43.53 21.38
N ARG A 284 -10.75 42.97 20.73
CA ARG A 284 -11.41 43.60 19.58
C ARG A 284 -12.01 44.95 19.96
N LYS A 285 -12.70 45.05 21.09
CA LYS A 285 -13.26 46.32 21.60
C LYS A 285 -12.16 47.36 21.83
N ILE A 286 -11.04 46.97 22.44
CA ILE A 286 -9.89 47.86 22.64
C ILE A 286 -9.32 48.32 21.30
N ARG A 287 -9.13 47.40 20.35
CA ARG A 287 -8.59 47.71 19.02
C ARG A 287 -9.52 48.59 18.19
N GLU A 288 -10.82 48.32 18.22
CA GLU A 288 -11.83 49.14 17.55
C GLU A 288 -11.87 50.55 18.15
N HIS A 289 -11.80 50.65 19.49
CA HIS A 289 -11.71 51.94 20.16
C HIS A 289 -10.41 52.69 19.79
N GLU A 290 -9.27 52.00 19.73
CA GLU A 290 -8.00 52.59 19.26
C GLU A 290 -8.08 53.04 17.80
N GLN A 291 -8.65 52.22 16.91
CA GLN A 291 -8.84 52.56 15.51
C GLN A 291 -9.80 53.74 15.34
N ALA A 292 -10.91 53.76 16.07
CA ALA A 292 -11.84 54.87 16.08
C ALA A 292 -11.18 56.15 16.59
N LYS A 293 -10.34 56.05 17.62
CA LYS A 293 -9.54 57.17 18.14
C LYS A 293 -8.55 57.69 17.09
N LEU A 294 -7.87 56.80 16.36
CA LEU A 294 -6.95 57.17 15.27
C LEU A 294 -7.69 57.85 14.11
N LEU A 295 -8.84 57.30 13.69
CA LEU A 295 -9.69 57.90 12.65
C LEU A 295 -10.24 59.27 13.08
N ARG A 296 -10.64 59.42 14.36
CA ARG A 296 -11.07 60.72 14.92
C ARG A 296 -9.93 61.73 15.01
N ALA A 297 -8.68 61.26 15.14
CA ALA A 297 -7.49 62.08 15.23
C ALA A 297 -6.98 62.56 13.86
N GLY A 298 -7.64 62.20 12.75
CA GLY A 298 -7.42 62.81 11.44
C GLY A 298 -6.13 62.38 10.73
N LEU A 299 -5.93 61.07 10.61
CA LEU A 299 -5.12 60.46 9.55
C LEU A 299 -6.03 59.77 8.55
#